data_AF-A0A937AVW3-F1
#
_entry.id   AF-A0A937AVW3-F1
#
_cell.length_a   1.000
_cell.length_b   1.000
_cell.length_c   1.000
_cell.angle_alpha   90.00
_cell.angle_beta   90.00
_cell.angle_gamma   90.00
#
_symmetry.space_group_name_H-M   'P 1'
#
loop_
_entity.id
_entity.type
_entity.pdbx_description
1 polymer ?
#
loop_
_entity_poly.entity_id
_entity_poly.type
_entity_poly.pdbx_seq_one_letter_code
_entity_poly.pdbx_strand_id
1 'polypeptide(L)'
;MSNAAVQLKPQAQPSGTYQPKGMLIGGRWVGSASGQRITVENPGKRTAVAEVPRAAAADVEAAVAAAEKAFPAWKAVVPRERGKMLLKIAEAMEARSEEMARTIALETGNALRTQARGEARLAADIFRYFGGLASELKGETVPPGEDVLSYTRREPIGIVGAIIPWNAPVMLGALKIAPALCAGNVLVMKAAEDAPMGVLMMADICQEFLPPGVLNVITGYGAECGGPLAEHPKVRKLSFTGSTEVGKVIMRAAAERIVPVSLELGGKSPSLAYPDADGDWAVDGIINAKR
;
A
#
# COMPACT_ATOMS: atom_id res chain seq x y z
N MET A 1 7.36 31.93 -7.61
CA MET A 1 6.51 32.61 -6.62
C MET A 1 6.72 31.92 -5.29
N SER A 2 7.17 32.65 -4.28
CA SER A 2 7.43 32.14 -2.93
C SER A 2 6.13 31.58 -2.33
N ASN A 3 6.00 30.25 -2.25
CA ASN A 3 4.96 29.63 -1.42
C ASN A 3 5.30 29.93 0.04
N ALA A 4 4.72 30.99 0.59
CA ALA A 4 4.65 31.14 2.03
C ALA A 4 3.91 29.92 2.56
N ALA A 5 4.60 29.05 3.30
CA ALA A 5 3.98 27.88 3.92
C ALA A 5 2.83 28.38 4.78
N VAL A 6 1.60 28.03 4.40
CA VAL A 6 0.41 28.35 5.20
C VAL A 6 0.58 27.62 6.53
N GLN A 7 0.78 28.38 7.60
CA GLN A 7 0.97 27.81 8.92
C GLN A 7 -0.37 27.25 9.40
N LEU A 8 -0.53 25.93 9.31
CA LEU A 8 -1.75 25.25 9.73
C LEU A 8 -1.92 25.37 11.24
N LYS A 9 -3.14 25.69 11.69
CA LYS A 9 -3.45 25.67 13.12
C LYS A 9 -3.45 24.21 13.61
N PRO A 10 -2.87 23.91 14.78
CA PRO A 10 -2.94 22.58 15.35
C PRO A 10 -4.39 22.23 15.71
N GLN A 11 -4.81 21.01 15.42
CA GLN A 11 -6.07 20.44 15.88
C GLN A 11 -5.78 19.38 16.95
N ALA A 12 -6.51 19.43 18.08
CA ALA A 12 -6.50 18.32 19.01
C ALA A 12 -6.98 17.05 18.30
N GLN A 13 -6.20 15.97 18.44
CA GLN A 13 -6.51 14.74 17.71
C GLN A 13 -7.82 14.12 18.23
N PRO A 14 -8.79 13.81 17.36
CA PRO A 14 -10.05 13.22 17.78
C PRO A 14 -9.84 11.87 18.46
N SER A 15 -10.64 11.59 19.49
CA SER A 15 -10.66 10.28 20.15
C SER A 15 -11.04 9.17 19.16
N GLY A 16 -10.42 8.01 19.31
CA GLY A 16 -10.64 6.86 18.40
C GLY A 16 -10.02 7.02 17.01
N THR A 17 -8.92 7.77 16.90
CA THR A 17 -8.09 7.85 15.69
C THR A 17 -6.65 7.42 16.01
N TYR A 18 -5.95 6.90 15.00
CA TYR A 18 -4.60 6.36 15.16
C TYR A 18 -3.53 7.44 15.26
N GLN A 19 -2.56 7.22 16.15
CA GLN A 19 -1.39 8.08 16.35
C GLN A 19 -0.15 7.46 15.69
N PRO A 20 0.44 8.11 14.67
CA PRO A 20 1.64 7.61 14.03
C PRO A 20 2.82 7.41 15.00
N LYS A 21 3.29 6.17 15.12
CA LYS A 21 4.46 5.80 15.94
C LYS A 21 5.80 6.12 15.24
N GLY A 22 5.78 6.29 13.93
CA GLY A 22 6.95 6.44 13.06
C GLY A 22 6.77 5.67 11.76
N MET A 23 7.86 5.42 11.04
CA MET A 23 7.91 4.47 9.94
C MET A 23 8.16 3.06 10.46
N LEU A 24 7.66 2.05 9.75
CA LEU A 24 7.93 0.65 10.06
C LEU A 24 9.14 0.16 9.26
N ILE A 25 10.27 -0.09 9.90
CA ILE A 25 11.47 -0.64 9.25
C ILE A 25 12.04 -1.77 10.10
N GLY A 26 12.16 -2.97 9.52
CA GLY A 26 12.73 -4.13 10.19
C GLY A 26 11.99 -4.51 11.47
N GLY A 27 10.66 -4.36 11.48
CA GLY A 27 9.80 -4.66 12.64
C GLY A 27 9.84 -3.63 13.76
N ARG A 28 10.42 -2.44 13.54
CA ARG A 28 10.50 -1.37 14.54
C ARG A 28 9.94 -0.06 14.00
N TRP A 29 9.39 0.74 14.92
CA TRP A 29 8.97 2.11 14.65
C TRP A 29 10.16 3.06 14.75
N VAL A 30 10.45 3.78 13.67
CA VAL A 30 11.62 4.65 13.56
C VAL A 30 11.25 6.05 13.05
N GLY A 31 12.05 7.05 13.44
CA GLY A 31 12.04 8.37 12.80
C GLY A 31 12.73 8.36 11.43
N SER A 32 12.83 9.53 10.79
CA SER A 32 13.66 9.71 9.59
C SER A 32 15.12 9.87 10.00
N ALA A 33 16.04 9.44 9.14
CA ALA A 33 17.47 9.59 9.35
C ALA A 33 17.89 11.06 9.52
N SER A 34 17.18 11.98 8.87
CA SER A 34 17.40 13.42 8.96
C SER A 34 16.72 14.10 10.16
N GLY A 35 15.83 13.39 10.86
CA GLY A 35 14.94 13.96 11.89
C GLY A 35 13.81 14.83 11.34
N GLN A 36 13.74 15.07 10.03
CA GLN A 36 12.70 15.88 9.40
C GLN A 36 11.32 15.20 9.43
N ARG A 37 10.28 16.02 9.48
CA ARG A 37 8.88 15.59 9.58
C ARG A 37 8.04 16.21 8.45
N ILE A 38 6.92 15.56 8.14
CA ILE A 38 5.85 16.05 7.27
C ILE A 38 4.61 16.26 8.13
N THR A 39 4.01 17.44 8.06
CA THR A 39 2.71 17.72 8.68
C THR A 39 1.59 17.09 7.86
N VAL A 40 0.77 16.27 8.50
CA VAL A 40 -0.47 15.73 7.91
C VAL A 40 -1.61 16.71 8.19
N GLU A 41 -2.28 17.14 7.14
CA GLU A 41 -3.40 18.09 7.21
C GLU A 41 -4.73 17.34 7.28
N ASN A 42 -5.70 17.88 8.03
CA ASN A 42 -7.12 17.58 7.83
C ASN A 42 -7.68 18.53 6.76
N PRO A 43 -7.97 18.05 5.55
CA PRO A 43 -8.38 18.90 4.44
C PRO A 43 -9.76 19.54 4.64
N GLY A 44 -10.62 18.93 5.47
CA GLY A 44 -11.94 19.47 5.78
C GLY A 44 -11.91 20.68 6.72
N LYS A 45 -10.84 20.84 7.50
CA LYS A 45 -10.67 21.94 8.48
C LYS A 45 -9.46 22.82 8.23
N ARG A 46 -8.53 22.40 7.35
CA ARG A 46 -7.23 23.04 7.12
C ARG A 46 -6.43 23.21 8.41
N THR A 47 -6.29 22.10 9.13
CA THR A 47 -5.59 22.05 10.41
C THR A 47 -4.62 20.88 10.45
N ALA A 48 -3.51 21.03 11.15
CA ALA A 48 -2.55 19.95 11.36
C ALA A 48 -3.14 18.89 12.31
N VAL A 49 -3.11 17.62 11.90
CA VAL A 49 -3.62 16.49 12.71
C VAL A 49 -2.54 15.55 13.20
N ALA A 50 -1.43 15.44 12.50
CA ALA A 50 -0.29 14.63 12.91
C ALA A 50 0.99 15.12 12.24
N GLU A 51 2.13 14.56 12.67
CA GLU A 51 3.37 14.63 11.93
C GLU A 51 3.89 13.21 11.68
N VAL A 52 4.46 12.97 10.50
CA VAL A 52 5.11 11.71 10.16
C VAL A 52 6.56 11.94 9.74
N PRO A 53 7.46 10.94 9.84
CA PRO A 53 8.81 11.09 9.32
C PRO A 53 8.86 11.46 7.83
N ARG A 54 9.80 12.33 7.44
CA ARG A 54 10.13 12.63 6.05
C ARG A 54 11.30 11.75 5.61
N ALA A 55 11.00 10.55 5.12
CA ALA A 55 12.01 9.64 4.59
C ALA A 55 12.71 10.27 3.38
N ALA A 56 14.01 10.01 3.29
CA ALA A 56 14.83 10.25 2.11
C ALA A 56 15.55 8.95 1.68
N ALA A 57 16.49 9.06 0.76
CA ALA A 57 17.25 7.92 0.22
C ALA A 57 17.88 7.02 1.31
N ALA A 58 18.39 7.58 2.41
CA ALA A 58 18.99 6.81 3.50
C ALA A 58 17.97 5.91 4.21
N ASP A 59 16.74 6.39 4.39
CA ASP A 59 15.66 5.61 4.99
C ASP A 59 15.17 4.51 4.04
N VAL A 60 15.16 4.79 2.73
CA VAL A 60 14.87 3.79 1.69
C VAL A 60 15.91 2.67 1.72
N GLU A 61 17.20 2.99 1.78
CA GLU A 61 18.27 1.98 1.90
C GLU A 61 18.07 1.12 3.15
N ALA A 62 17.77 1.74 4.30
CA ALA A 62 17.52 1.00 5.54
C ALA A 62 16.30 0.05 5.43
N ALA A 63 15.21 0.51 4.80
CA ALA A 63 14.03 -0.31 4.56
C ALA A 63 14.30 -1.47 3.60
N VAL A 64 15.04 -1.24 2.52
CA VAL A 64 15.41 -2.27 1.55
C VAL A 64 16.39 -3.27 2.14
N ALA A 65 17.36 -2.84 2.94
CA ALA A 65 18.28 -3.73 3.65
C ALA A 65 17.54 -4.63 4.66
N ALA A 66 16.54 -4.09 5.36
CA ALA A 66 15.68 -4.88 6.25
C ALA A 66 14.85 -5.93 5.48
N ALA A 67 14.29 -5.55 4.33
CA ALA A 67 13.57 -6.45 3.45
C ALA A 67 14.47 -7.57 2.90
N GLU A 68 15.66 -7.21 2.42
CA GLU A 68 16.66 -8.15 1.92
C GLU A 68 17.05 -9.19 2.97
N LYS A 69 17.29 -8.75 4.21
CA LYS A 69 17.59 -9.64 5.33
C LYS A 69 16.44 -10.61 5.64
N ALA A 70 15.19 -10.16 5.52
CA ALA A 70 14.01 -10.97 5.82
C ALA A 70 13.67 -11.98 4.70
N PHE A 71 14.01 -11.68 3.45
CA PHE A 71 13.56 -12.43 2.28
C PHE A 71 13.90 -13.94 2.30
N PRO A 72 15.13 -14.38 2.64
CA PRO A 72 15.47 -15.81 2.65
C PRO A 72 14.62 -16.63 3.61
N ALA A 73 14.33 -16.09 4.80
CA ALA A 73 13.48 -16.77 5.78
C ALA A 73 12.01 -16.74 5.37
N TRP A 74 11.52 -15.59 4.89
CA TRP A 74 10.12 -15.42 4.50
C TRP A 74 9.71 -16.29 3.31
N LYS A 75 10.55 -16.36 2.26
CA LYS A 75 10.27 -17.21 1.09
C LYS A 75 10.20 -18.70 1.43
N ALA A 76 10.87 -19.12 2.51
CA ALA A 76 10.89 -20.50 3.00
C ALA A 76 9.69 -20.84 3.88
N VAL A 77 8.93 -19.85 4.36
CA VAL A 77 7.69 -20.10 5.12
C VAL A 77 6.70 -20.82 4.20
N VAL A 78 6.19 -21.95 4.68
CA VAL A 78 5.22 -22.77 3.94
C VAL A 78 4.01 -21.92 3.55
N PRO A 79 3.49 -22.00 2.30
CA PRO A 79 2.44 -21.10 1.83
C PRO A 79 1.18 -21.07 2.72
N ARG A 80 0.77 -22.21 3.28
CA ARG A 80 -0.34 -22.28 4.24
C ARG A 80 -0.11 -21.45 5.50
N GLU A 81 1.11 -21.40 6.02
CA GLU A 81 1.45 -20.60 7.21
C GLU A 81 1.46 -19.10 6.88
N ARG A 82 1.92 -18.71 5.68
CA ARG A 82 1.76 -17.32 5.20
C ARG A 82 0.27 -16.95 5.13
N GLY A 83 -0.56 -17.83 4.59
CA GLY A 83 -2.01 -17.65 4.53
C GLY A 83 -2.64 -17.44 5.91
N LYS A 84 -2.28 -18.26 6.91
CA LYS A 84 -2.75 -18.10 8.29
C LYS A 84 -2.38 -16.75 8.89
N MET A 85 -1.17 -16.24 8.64
CA MET A 85 -0.77 -14.90 9.11
C MET A 85 -1.64 -13.81 8.48
N LEU A 86 -1.90 -13.88 7.17
CA LEU A 86 -2.78 -12.93 6.48
C LEU A 86 -4.23 -12.98 6.98
N LEU A 87 -4.75 -14.17 7.31
CA LEU A 87 -6.08 -14.33 7.90
C LEU A 87 -6.18 -13.69 9.30
N LYS A 88 -5.17 -13.89 10.15
CA LYS A 88 -5.09 -13.22 11.46
C LYS A 88 -5.03 -11.69 11.33
N ILE A 89 -4.28 -11.20 10.35
CA ILE A 89 -4.23 -9.77 10.03
C ILE A 89 -5.63 -9.27 9.63
N ALA A 90 -6.35 -10.01 8.80
CA ALA A 90 -7.73 -9.64 8.41
C ALA A 90 -8.67 -9.55 9.62
N GLU A 91 -8.62 -10.52 10.53
CA GLU A 91 -9.40 -10.50 11.79
C GLU A 91 -9.06 -9.28 12.66
N ALA A 92 -7.78 -8.99 12.83
CA ALA A 92 -7.33 -7.83 13.62
C ALA A 92 -7.69 -6.48 12.96
N MET A 93 -7.65 -6.40 11.62
CA MET A 93 -8.11 -5.22 10.88
C MET A 93 -9.61 -5.02 11.03
N GLU A 94 -10.41 -6.08 10.96
CA GLU A 94 -11.85 -6.00 11.13
C GLU A 94 -12.23 -5.51 12.54
N ALA A 95 -11.55 -6.03 13.57
CA ALA A 95 -11.72 -5.60 14.96
C ALA A 95 -11.42 -4.11 15.18
N ARG A 96 -10.53 -3.52 14.37
CA ARG A 96 -10.12 -2.10 14.45
C ARG A 96 -10.67 -1.25 13.29
N SER A 97 -11.65 -1.76 12.55
CA SER A 97 -12.14 -1.12 11.31
C SER A 97 -12.76 0.26 11.52
N GLU A 98 -13.44 0.50 12.64
CA GLU A 98 -14.02 1.82 12.93
C GLU A 98 -12.95 2.87 13.32
N GLU A 99 -11.91 2.49 14.06
CA GLU A 99 -10.75 3.35 14.35
C GLU A 99 -10.01 3.69 13.05
N MET A 100 -9.84 2.71 12.16
CA MET A 100 -9.23 2.89 10.85
C MET A 100 -10.05 3.81 9.96
N ALA A 101 -11.38 3.62 9.90
CA ALA A 101 -12.28 4.47 9.13
C ALA A 101 -12.26 5.93 9.62
N ARG A 102 -12.21 6.17 10.93
CA ARG A 102 -12.09 7.52 11.50
C ARG A 102 -10.76 8.16 11.16
N THR A 103 -9.68 7.38 11.17
CA THR A 103 -8.34 7.84 10.77
C THR A 103 -8.30 8.22 9.29
N ILE A 104 -8.82 7.37 8.41
CA ILE A 104 -8.92 7.65 6.96
C ILE A 104 -9.72 8.93 6.72
N ALA A 105 -10.91 9.05 7.33
CA ALA A 105 -11.76 10.23 7.15
C ALA A 105 -11.08 11.52 7.63
N LEU A 106 -10.27 11.44 8.69
CA LEU A 106 -9.56 12.59 9.26
C LEU A 106 -8.49 13.14 8.31
N GLU A 107 -7.70 12.28 7.68
CA GLU A 107 -6.58 12.70 6.82
C GLU A 107 -6.97 12.93 5.36
N THR A 108 -7.96 12.18 4.84
CA THR A 108 -8.39 12.31 3.43
C THR A 108 -9.53 13.30 3.23
N GLY A 109 -10.30 13.57 4.28
CA GLY A 109 -11.59 14.27 4.17
C GLY A 109 -12.72 13.41 3.60
N ASN A 110 -12.48 12.13 3.32
CA ASN A 110 -13.51 11.20 2.82
C ASN A 110 -14.67 11.09 3.81
N ALA A 111 -15.88 10.97 3.28
CA ALA A 111 -17.07 10.84 4.12
C ALA A 111 -17.02 9.53 4.92
N LEU A 112 -17.07 9.65 6.26
CA LEU A 112 -16.90 8.51 7.17
C LEU A 112 -17.85 7.36 6.84
N ARG A 113 -19.14 7.65 6.63
CA ARG A 113 -20.18 6.65 6.43
C ARG A 113 -20.09 5.94 5.08
N THR A 114 -19.91 6.70 4.00
CA THR A 114 -20.07 6.21 2.62
C THR A 114 -18.77 5.84 1.94
N GLN A 115 -17.63 6.30 2.43
CA GLN A 115 -16.32 6.04 1.82
C GLN A 115 -15.37 5.36 2.82
N ALA A 116 -15.01 6.04 3.91
CA ALA A 116 -13.93 5.57 4.78
C ALA A 116 -14.23 4.22 5.48
N ARG A 117 -15.48 3.99 5.92
CA ARG A 117 -15.90 2.68 6.46
C ARG A 117 -15.86 1.57 5.42
N GLY A 118 -16.22 1.87 4.17
CA GLY A 118 -16.13 0.91 3.07
C GLY A 118 -14.68 0.53 2.79
N GLU A 119 -13.80 1.52 2.74
CA GLU A 119 -12.37 1.32 2.53
C GLU A 119 -11.72 0.46 3.63
N ALA A 120 -12.00 0.76 4.90
CA ALA A 120 -11.46 0.01 6.04
C ALA A 120 -11.91 -1.47 6.04
N ARG A 121 -13.19 -1.74 5.72
CA ARG A 121 -13.71 -3.11 5.61
C ARG A 121 -13.08 -3.86 4.44
N LEU A 122 -12.97 -3.19 3.29
CA LEU A 122 -12.40 -3.77 2.08
C LEU A 122 -10.92 -4.15 2.29
N ALA A 123 -10.17 -3.39 3.09
CA ALA A 123 -8.81 -3.76 3.46
C ALA A 123 -8.76 -5.13 4.16
N ALA A 124 -9.61 -5.36 5.16
CA ALA A 124 -9.70 -6.66 5.83
C ALA A 124 -10.09 -7.79 4.85
N ASP A 125 -11.06 -7.54 3.96
CA ASP A 125 -11.49 -8.51 2.95
C ASP A 125 -10.37 -8.86 1.96
N ILE A 126 -9.54 -7.89 1.56
CA ILE A 126 -8.37 -8.13 0.70
C ILE A 126 -7.38 -9.07 1.39
N PHE A 127 -7.03 -8.81 2.66
CA PHE A 127 -6.14 -9.70 3.41
C PHE A 127 -6.74 -11.10 3.58
N ARG A 128 -8.05 -11.19 3.83
CA ARG A 128 -8.78 -12.46 3.95
C ARG A 128 -8.74 -13.26 2.66
N TYR A 129 -9.01 -12.60 1.53
CA TYR A 129 -8.99 -13.21 0.20
C TYR A 129 -7.60 -13.79 -0.13
N PHE A 130 -6.54 -12.98 -0.01
CA PHE A 130 -5.18 -13.44 -0.29
C PHE A 130 -4.65 -14.45 0.75
N GLY A 131 -5.14 -14.39 1.99
CA GLY A 131 -4.88 -15.43 3.00
C GLY A 131 -5.41 -16.79 2.58
N GLY A 132 -6.62 -16.84 2.01
CA GLY A 132 -7.21 -18.06 1.45
C GLY A 132 -6.48 -18.59 0.21
N LEU A 133 -5.93 -17.70 -0.62
CA LEU A 133 -5.21 -18.08 -1.86
C LEU A 133 -3.78 -18.55 -1.66
N ALA A 134 -3.20 -18.44 -0.46
CA ALA A 134 -1.76 -18.64 -0.27
C ALA A 134 -1.25 -20.03 -0.72
N SER A 135 -2.07 -21.08 -0.59
CA SER A 135 -1.72 -22.45 -1.04
C SER A 135 -2.11 -22.74 -2.49
N GLU A 136 -2.73 -21.80 -3.19
CA GLU A 136 -3.28 -21.96 -4.54
C GLU A 136 -2.37 -21.41 -5.64
N LEU A 137 -1.21 -20.85 -5.28
CA LEU A 137 -0.17 -20.42 -6.22
C LEU A 137 0.62 -21.62 -6.77
N LYS A 138 -0.07 -22.45 -7.55
CA LYS A 138 0.45 -23.69 -8.13
C LYS A 138 1.20 -23.43 -9.44
N GLY A 139 2.15 -24.31 -9.73
CA GLY A 139 2.72 -24.47 -11.06
C GLY A 139 1.90 -25.44 -11.91
N GLU A 140 2.43 -25.79 -13.07
CA GLU A 140 1.79 -26.66 -14.06
C GLU A 140 2.74 -27.76 -14.47
N THR A 141 2.21 -28.95 -14.76
CA THR A 141 2.95 -30.01 -15.48
C THR A 141 2.70 -29.83 -16.97
N VAL A 142 3.77 -29.75 -17.76
CA VAL A 142 3.71 -29.53 -19.21
C VAL A 142 4.16 -30.83 -19.91
N PRO A 143 3.45 -31.32 -20.94
CA PRO A 143 3.83 -32.53 -21.66
C PRO A 143 4.62 -32.20 -22.95
N PRO A 144 5.97 -32.11 -22.91
CA PRO A 144 6.78 -31.86 -24.12
C PRO A 144 7.03 -33.12 -24.97
N GLY A 145 6.74 -34.32 -24.46
CA GLY A 145 7.00 -35.62 -25.10
C GLY A 145 7.13 -36.75 -24.07
N GLU A 146 7.25 -38.00 -24.52
CA GLU A 146 7.18 -39.19 -23.65
C GLU A 146 8.39 -39.37 -22.72
N ASP A 147 9.57 -38.88 -23.12
CA ASP A 147 10.83 -39.07 -22.38
C ASP A 147 11.26 -37.85 -21.54
N VAL A 148 10.38 -36.84 -21.37
CA VAL A 148 10.73 -35.59 -20.68
C VAL A 148 9.64 -35.17 -19.70
N LEU A 149 9.97 -35.11 -18.41
CA LEU A 149 9.14 -34.46 -17.40
C LEU A 149 9.41 -32.96 -17.38
N SER A 150 8.40 -32.14 -17.69
CA SER A 150 8.47 -30.68 -17.58
C SER A 150 7.41 -30.16 -16.61
N TYR A 151 7.80 -29.22 -15.75
CA TYR A 151 6.89 -28.54 -14.84
C TYR A 151 7.37 -27.12 -14.54
N THR A 152 6.43 -26.27 -14.12
CA THR A 152 6.71 -24.90 -13.70
C THR A 152 6.59 -24.75 -12.19
N ARG A 153 7.27 -23.75 -11.63
CA ARG A 153 7.11 -23.32 -10.23
C ARG A 153 6.88 -21.82 -10.20
N ARG A 154 5.97 -21.36 -9.34
CA ARG A 154 5.79 -19.94 -9.05
C ARG A 154 6.66 -19.59 -7.85
N GLU A 155 7.73 -18.84 -8.09
CA GLU A 155 8.64 -18.37 -7.04
C GLU A 155 8.44 -16.87 -6.79
N PRO A 156 8.61 -16.39 -5.54
CA PRO A 156 8.56 -14.96 -5.25
C PRO A 156 9.67 -14.22 -6.00
N ILE A 157 9.34 -13.02 -6.48
CA ILE A 157 10.27 -12.19 -7.25
C ILE A 157 11.36 -11.55 -6.39
N GLY A 158 11.12 -11.39 -5.08
CA GLY A 158 12.07 -10.78 -4.15
C GLY A 158 11.48 -9.59 -3.42
N ILE A 159 12.20 -8.47 -3.46
CA ILE A 159 11.80 -7.21 -2.83
C ILE A 159 10.89 -6.45 -3.79
N VAL A 160 9.66 -6.19 -3.36
CA VAL A 160 8.68 -5.37 -4.09
C VAL A 160 8.71 -3.94 -3.55
N GLY A 161 9.00 -2.98 -4.42
CA GLY A 161 8.82 -1.56 -4.15
C GLY A 161 7.40 -1.13 -4.51
N ALA A 162 6.63 -0.70 -3.52
CA ALA A 162 5.24 -0.31 -3.68
C ALA A 162 5.06 1.17 -3.36
N ILE A 163 4.42 1.92 -4.27
CA ILE A 163 4.15 3.34 -4.09
C ILE A 163 2.65 3.56 -4.31
N ILE A 164 1.98 4.18 -3.33
CA ILE A 164 0.53 4.41 -3.34
C ILE A 164 0.19 5.91 -3.26
N PRO A 165 -0.97 6.32 -3.82
CA PRO A 165 -1.51 7.67 -3.70
C PRO A 165 -2.39 7.80 -2.44
N TRP A 166 -2.99 8.97 -2.28
CA TRP A 166 -3.74 9.39 -1.08
C TRP A 166 -5.26 9.16 -1.15
N ASN A 167 -5.84 8.81 -2.30
CA ASN A 167 -7.29 8.87 -2.50
C ASN A 167 -8.07 7.68 -1.88
N ALA A 168 -7.41 6.53 -1.73
CA ALA A 168 -7.92 5.36 -1.01
C ALA A 168 -6.72 4.62 -0.39
N PRO A 169 -5.99 5.28 0.52
CA PRO A 169 -4.62 4.92 0.88
C PRO A 169 -4.54 3.54 1.54
N VAL A 170 -5.51 3.17 2.38
CA VAL A 170 -5.52 1.90 3.09
C VAL A 170 -5.90 0.76 2.16
N MET A 171 -6.95 0.93 1.36
CA MET A 171 -7.36 -0.10 0.39
C MET A 171 -6.25 -0.35 -0.63
N LEU A 172 -5.64 0.71 -1.19
CA LEU A 172 -4.55 0.58 -2.16
C LEU A 172 -3.29 -0.02 -1.51
N GLY A 173 -3.03 0.29 -0.25
CA GLY A 173 -2.00 -0.37 0.55
C GLY A 173 -2.25 -1.87 0.67
N ALA A 174 -3.46 -2.27 1.08
CA ALA A 174 -3.86 -3.67 1.21
C ALA A 174 -3.73 -4.44 -0.12
N LEU A 175 -4.17 -3.84 -1.23
CA LEU A 175 -4.05 -4.40 -2.60
C LEU A 175 -2.61 -4.62 -3.05
N LYS A 176 -1.61 -4.01 -2.40
CA LYS A 176 -0.19 -4.26 -2.67
C LYS A 176 0.44 -5.20 -1.66
N ILE A 177 0.15 -5.03 -0.37
CA ILE A 177 0.74 -5.83 0.72
C ILE A 177 0.27 -7.29 0.62
N ALA A 178 -1.05 -7.51 0.66
CA ALA A 178 -1.61 -8.85 0.78
C ALA A 178 -1.17 -9.80 -0.35
N PRO A 179 -1.25 -9.44 -1.66
CA PRO A 179 -0.76 -10.33 -2.71
C PRO A 179 0.75 -10.53 -2.70
N ALA A 180 1.54 -9.49 -2.39
CA ALA A 180 2.99 -9.60 -2.36
C ALA A 180 3.44 -10.60 -1.29
N LEU A 181 2.91 -10.47 -0.08
CA LEU A 181 3.23 -11.35 1.05
C LEU A 181 2.68 -12.76 0.85
N CYS A 182 1.47 -12.90 0.31
CA CYS A 182 0.87 -14.18 -0.07
C CYS A 182 1.79 -14.98 -1.00
N ALA A 183 2.33 -14.32 -2.03
CA ALA A 183 3.28 -14.91 -2.96
C ALA A 183 4.69 -15.17 -2.38
N GLY A 184 4.97 -14.76 -1.14
CA GLY A 184 6.26 -14.97 -0.47
C GLY A 184 7.30 -13.87 -0.73
N ASN A 185 6.87 -12.72 -1.25
CA ASN A 185 7.74 -11.55 -1.40
C ASN A 185 7.84 -10.79 -0.09
N VAL A 186 8.89 -9.98 0.04
CA VAL A 186 8.98 -8.91 1.04
C VAL A 186 8.70 -7.58 0.37
N LEU A 187 8.17 -6.62 1.13
CA LEU A 187 7.66 -5.38 0.55
C LEU A 187 8.17 -4.14 1.29
N VAL A 188 8.58 -3.15 0.50
CA VAL A 188 8.86 -1.78 0.97
C VAL A 188 7.81 -0.87 0.36
N MET A 189 6.93 -0.31 1.20
CA MET A 189 5.86 0.58 0.80
C MET A 189 6.20 2.02 1.11
N LYS A 190 6.05 2.90 0.12
CA LYS A 190 5.98 4.34 0.32
C LYS A 190 4.51 4.76 0.34
N ALA A 191 4.04 5.25 1.49
CA ALA A 191 2.72 5.86 1.63
C ALA A 191 2.71 7.30 1.11
N ALA A 192 1.57 7.78 0.61
CA ALA A 192 1.41 9.18 0.23
C ALA A 192 1.63 10.10 1.44
N GLU A 193 2.31 11.22 1.21
CA GLU A 193 2.60 12.25 2.22
C GLU A 193 1.33 12.91 2.76
N ASP A 194 0.29 12.99 1.95
CA ASP A 194 -0.99 13.62 2.31
C ASP A 194 -1.88 12.73 3.20
N ALA A 195 -1.80 11.40 3.06
CA ALA A 195 -2.64 10.46 3.78
C ALA A 195 -1.89 9.18 4.26
N PRO A 196 -0.90 9.32 5.17
CA PRO A 196 -0.08 8.20 5.63
C PRO A 196 -0.65 7.47 6.87
N MET A 197 -1.50 8.11 7.68
CA MET A 197 -1.88 7.65 9.01
C MET A 197 -2.62 6.31 8.97
N GLY A 198 -3.62 6.16 8.09
CA GLY A 198 -4.35 4.89 7.93
C GLY A 198 -3.44 3.75 7.48
N VAL A 199 -2.46 4.05 6.61
CA VAL A 199 -1.48 3.05 6.13
C VAL A 199 -0.51 2.64 7.23
N LEU A 200 -0.08 3.58 8.07
CA LEU A 200 0.75 3.29 9.25
C LEU A 200 -0.02 2.48 10.29
N MET A 201 -1.32 2.76 10.50
CA MET A 201 -2.18 1.92 11.34
C MET A 201 -2.30 0.50 10.77
N MET A 202 -2.51 0.37 9.46
CA MET A 202 -2.54 -0.92 8.78
C MET A 202 -1.20 -1.68 8.95
N ALA A 203 -0.07 -0.97 8.88
CA ALA A 203 1.26 -1.53 9.11
C ALA A 203 1.45 -2.00 10.57
N ASP A 204 0.87 -1.28 11.54
CA ASP A 204 0.90 -1.63 12.96
C ASP A 204 0.19 -2.96 13.20
N ILE A 205 -1.00 -3.13 12.64
CA ILE A 205 -1.75 -4.38 12.71
C ILE A 205 -0.98 -5.51 12.02
N CYS A 206 -0.42 -5.26 10.83
CA CYS A 206 0.39 -6.26 10.12
C CYS A 206 1.58 -6.75 10.95
N GLN A 207 2.27 -5.83 11.65
CA GLN A 207 3.50 -6.15 12.37
C GLN A 207 3.27 -7.06 13.58
N GLU A 208 2.05 -7.15 14.11
CA GLU A 208 1.70 -8.09 15.19
C GLU A 208 1.83 -9.56 14.74
N PHE A 209 1.74 -9.84 13.44
CA PHE A 209 1.68 -11.20 12.90
C PHE A 209 2.81 -11.54 11.92
N LEU A 210 3.56 -10.54 11.45
CA LEU A 210 4.62 -10.73 10.45
C LEU A 210 6.01 -10.75 11.08
N PRO A 211 6.94 -11.58 10.54
CA PRO A 211 8.35 -11.49 10.89
C PRO A 211 8.94 -10.10 10.58
N PRO A 212 9.91 -9.63 11.38
CA PRO A 212 10.56 -8.34 11.15
C PRO A 212 11.14 -8.21 9.74
N GLY A 213 10.83 -7.08 9.07
CA GLY A 213 11.37 -6.75 7.74
C GLY A 213 10.59 -7.36 6.56
N VAL A 214 9.61 -8.23 6.80
CA VAL A 214 8.73 -8.75 5.72
C VAL A 214 7.90 -7.64 5.10
N LEU A 215 7.39 -6.73 5.94
CA LEU A 215 6.75 -5.49 5.54
C LEU A 215 7.56 -4.32 6.12
N ASN A 216 7.87 -3.34 5.28
CA ASN A 216 8.44 -2.07 5.68
C ASN A 216 7.58 -0.96 5.07
N VAL A 217 7.21 0.05 5.87
CA VAL A 217 6.36 1.16 5.45
C VAL A 217 7.03 2.46 5.82
N ILE A 218 7.34 3.26 4.80
CA ILE A 218 8.01 4.55 4.89
C ILE A 218 7.11 5.68 4.39
N THR A 219 7.29 6.87 4.94
CA THR A 219 6.54 8.09 4.61
C THR A 219 7.51 9.13 4.08
N GLY A 220 7.18 9.85 3.00
CA GLY A 220 8.11 10.82 2.41
C GLY A 220 7.53 11.44 1.15
N TYR A 221 8.24 12.38 0.53
CA TYR A 221 7.81 12.96 -0.75
C TYR A 221 8.18 12.06 -1.93
N GLY A 222 7.45 12.20 -3.04
CA GLY A 222 7.69 11.43 -4.26
C GLY A 222 9.15 11.47 -4.74
N ALA A 223 9.74 12.65 -4.88
CA ALA A 223 11.12 12.79 -5.38
C ALA A 223 12.19 12.30 -4.40
N GLU A 224 11.95 12.43 -3.09
CA GLU A 224 12.96 12.17 -2.05
C GLU A 224 12.94 10.72 -1.55
N CYS A 225 11.80 10.06 -1.65
CA CYS A 225 11.56 8.73 -1.13
C CYS A 225 11.07 7.76 -2.23
N GLY A 226 10.10 8.17 -3.03
CA GLY A 226 9.57 7.36 -4.13
C GLY A 226 10.58 7.12 -5.26
N GLY A 227 11.31 8.16 -5.67
CA GLY A 227 12.37 8.09 -6.67
C GLY A 227 13.48 7.11 -6.28
N PRO A 228 14.15 7.31 -5.13
CA PRO A 228 15.16 6.38 -4.65
C PRO A 228 14.66 4.94 -4.51
N LEU A 229 13.41 4.73 -4.07
CA LEU A 229 12.82 3.38 -4.01
C LEU A 229 12.63 2.76 -5.41
N ALA A 230 12.21 3.56 -6.39
CA ALA A 230 12.03 3.11 -7.76
C ALA A 230 13.37 2.77 -8.45
N GLU A 231 14.43 3.51 -8.13
CA GLU A 231 15.76 3.35 -8.70
C GLU A 231 16.62 2.30 -7.97
N HIS A 232 16.20 1.88 -6.77
CA HIS A 232 16.99 1.02 -5.90
C HIS A 232 17.38 -0.33 -6.57
N PRO A 233 18.67 -0.69 -6.64
CA PRO A 233 19.14 -1.84 -7.42
C PRO A 233 18.60 -3.18 -6.91
N LYS A 234 18.36 -3.31 -5.60
CA LYS A 234 17.82 -4.52 -4.97
C LYS A 234 16.30 -4.71 -5.11
N VAL A 235 15.56 -3.68 -5.53
CA VAL A 235 14.10 -3.79 -5.76
C VAL A 235 13.87 -4.53 -7.07
N ARG A 236 13.23 -5.70 -7.00
CA ARG A 236 13.04 -6.62 -8.14
C ARG A 236 11.71 -6.46 -8.87
N LYS A 237 10.77 -5.73 -8.28
CA LYS A 237 9.48 -5.38 -8.88
C LYS A 237 9.00 -4.03 -8.38
N LEU A 238 8.41 -3.25 -9.28
CA LEU A 238 7.72 -2.00 -8.94
C LEU A 238 6.21 -2.18 -9.08
N SER A 239 5.46 -1.64 -8.11
CA SER A 239 4.00 -1.55 -8.13
C SER A 239 3.59 -0.12 -7.76
N PHE A 240 3.13 0.63 -8.75
CA PHE A 240 2.78 2.03 -8.59
C PHE A 240 1.30 2.24 -8.87
N THR A 241 0.66 3.07 -8.04
CA THR A 241 -0.65 3.64 -8.34
C THR A 241 -0.55 5.15 -8.21
N GLY A 242 -1.07 5.91 -9.17
CA GLY A 242 -1.01 7.37 -9.14
C GLY A 242 -1.21 8.01 -10.52
N SER A 243 -0.60 9.17 -10.76
CA SER A 243 -0.77 9.88 -12.02
C SER A 243 -0.01 9.23 -13.18
N THR A 244 -0.51 9.40 -14.40
CA THR A 244 0.14 8.91 -15.62
C THR A 244 1.55 9.47 -15.80
N GLU A 245 1.77 10.75 -15.46
CA GLU A 245 3.08 11.37 -15.58
C GLU A 245 4.12 10.76 -14.63
N VAL A 246 3.75 10.51 -13.37
CA VAL A 246 4.65 9.81 -12.44
C VAL A 246 4.80 8.34 -12.85
N GLY A 247 3.75 7.70 -13.36
CA GLY A 247 3.84 6.34 -13.92
C GLY A 247 4.91 6.20 -15.01
N LYS A 248 5.05 7.19 -15.91
CA LYS A 248 6.12 7.22 -16.91
C LYS A 248 7.50 7.30 -16.26
N VAL A 249 7.67 8.08 -15.18
CA VAL A 249 8.93 8.17 -14.43
C VAL A 249 9.27 6.81 -13.81
N ILE A 250 8.31 6.16 -13.16
CA ILE A 250 8.49 4.82 -12.58
C ILE A 250 8.87 3.79 -13.66
N MET A 251 8.20 3.84 -14.82
CA MET A 251 8.50 2.93 -15.94
C MET A 251 9.92 3.12 -16.48
N ARG A 252 10.40 4.36 -16.60
CA ARG A 252 11.79 4.64 -17.02
C ARG A 252 12.79 4.07 -16.02
N ALA A 253 12.60 4.33 -14.73
CA ALA A 253 13.46 3.76 -13.69
C ALA A 253 13.45 2.21 -13.70
N ALA A 254 12.31 1.60 -14.01
CA ALA A 254 12.19 0.15 -14.17
C ALA A 254 12.95 -0.37 -15.40
N ALA A 255 12.88 0.35 -16.52
CA ALA A 255 13.49 -0.04 -17.80
C ALA A 255 15.03 -0.08 -17.72
N GLU A 256 15.66 0.87 -17.02
CA GLU A 256 17.12 0.89 -16.81
C GLU A 256 17.66 -0.39 -16.15
N ARG A 257 16.82 -1.10 -15.40
CA ARG A 257 17.19 -2.34 -14.66
C ARG A 257 16.43 -3.57 -15.14
N ILE A 258 15.57 -3.44 -16.15
CA ILE A 258 14.69 -4.49 -16.69
C ILE A 258 13.91 -5.20 -15.56
N VAL A 259 13.26 -4.43 -14.68
CA VAL A 259 12.42 -4.98 -13.61
C VAL A 259 10.94 -4.91 -13.97
N PRO A 260 10.13 -5.94 -13.65
CA PRO A 260 8.69 -5.89 -13.90
C PRO A 260 8.02 -4.73 -13.16
N VAL A 261 7.14 -4.03 -13.88
CA VAL A 261 6.38 -2.90 -13.36
C VAL A 261 4.88 -3.14 -13.56
N SER A 262 4.08 -2.79 -12.55
CA SER A 262 2.62 -2.71 -12.64
C SER A 262 2.21 -1.27 -12.33
N LEU A 263 1.46 -0.65 -13.24
CA LEU A 263 1.05 0.75 -13.17
C LEU A 263 -0.48 0.84 -13.21
N GLU A 264 -1.07 1.34 -12.13
CA GLU A 264 -2.48 1.72 -12.08
C GLU A 264 -2.58 3.24 -12.12
N LEU A 265 -3.09 3.78 -13.24
CA LEU A 265 -2.95 5.19 -13.58
C LEU A 265 -4.31 5.91 -13.65
N GLY A 266 -4.29 7.18 -14.05
CA GLY A 266 -5.52 7.95 -14.24
C GLY A 266 -6.40 7.38 -15.35
N GLY A 267 -7.71 7.58 -15.22
CA GLY A 267 -8.70 7.13 -16.19
C GLY A 267 -9.68 8.24 -16.60
N LYS A 268 -10.25 8.10 -17.79
CA LYS A 268 -11.40 8.89 -18.25
C LYS A 268 -12.52 7.94 -18.68
N SER A 269 -12.94 7.09 -17.74
CA SER A 269 -13.87 5.99 -18.01
C SER A 269 -15.25 6.50 -18.47
N PRO A 270 -15.73 6.10 -19.65
CA PRO A 270 -17.06 6.48 -20.13
C PRO A 270 -18.15 5.76 -19.34
N SER A 271 -19.30 6.41 -19.21
CA SER A 271 -20.56 5.81 -18.74
C SER A 271 -21.56 5.91 -19.88
N LEU A 272 -22.02 4.78 -20.41
CA LEU A 272 -22.88 4.72 -21.59
C LEU A 272 -24.29 4.33 -21.17
N ALA A 273 -25.29 5.13 -21.54
CA ALA A 273 -26.70 4.83 -21.34
C ALA A 273 -27.38 4.74 -22.71
N TYR A 274 -28.06 3.62 -22.97
CA TYR A 274 -28.79 3.38 -24.21
C TYR A 274 -30.26 3.80 -24.05
N PRO A 275 -31.00 4.05 -25.16
CA PRO A 275 -32.40 4.47 -25.10
C PRO A 275 -33.35 3.47 -24.42
N ASP A 276 -32.96 2.20 -24.32
CA ASP A 276 -33.70 1.11 -23.68
C ASP A 276 -33.26 0.82 -22.23
N ALA A 277 -32.34 1.61 -21.67
CA ALA A 277 -31.92 1.48 -20.29
C ALA A 277 -33.05 1.89 -19.33
N ASP A 278 -33.15 1.20 -18.19
CA ASP A 278 -33.97 1.64 -17.06
C ASP A 278 -33.46 3.02 -16.59
N GLY A 279 -34.32 4.03 -16.73
CA GLY A 279 -33.95 5.43 -16.51
C GLY A 279 -33.51 5.73 -15.08
N ASP A 280 -34.26 5.27 -14.08
CA ASP A 280 -33.96 5.54 -12.68
C ASP A 280 -32.70 4.81 -12.25
N TRP A 281 -32.57 3.53 -12.62
CA TRP A 281 -31.38 2.74 -12.33
C TRP A 281 -30.12 3.31 -13.01
N ALA A 282 -30.24 3.75 -14.27
CA ALA A 282 -29.13 4.36 -15.00
C ALA A 282 -28.68 5.68 -14.37
N VAL A 283 -29.63 6.54 -13.96
CA VAL A 283 -29.32 7.82 -13.29
C VAL A 283 -28.58 7.56 -11.97
N ASP A 284 -29.12 6.69 -11.12
CA ASP A 284 -28.48 6.35 -9.84
C ASP A 284 -27.09 5.73 -10.02
N GLY A 285 -26.94 4.82 -10.99
CA GLY A 285 -25.67 4.22 -11.35
C GLY A 285 -24.63 5.24 -11.80
N ILE A 286 -25.02 6.18 -12.67
CA ILE A 286 -24.13 7.24 -13.17
C ILE A 286 -23.73 8.19 -12.03
N ILE A 287 -24.66 8.60 -11.18
CA ILE A 287 -24.36 9.48 -10.04
C ILE A 287 -23.36 8.80 -9.10
N ASN A 288 -23.55 7.53 -8.78
CA ASN A 288 -22.64 6.80 -7.91
C ASN A 288 -21.26 6.56 -8.54
N ALA A 289 -21.18 6.35 -9.86
CA ALA A 289 -19.92 6.13 -10.57
C ALA A 289 -19.03 7.38 -10.72
N LYS A 290 -19.52 8.57 -10.37
CA LYS A 290 -18.77 9.84 -10.44
C LYS A 290 -18.34 10.39 -9.06
N ARG A 291 -18.67 9.67 -7.97
CA ARG A 291 -18.33 10.04 -6.59
C ARG A 291 -16.93 9.61 -6.17
#